data_AF-A0A4V2UTK1-F1
#
_entry.id   AF-A0A4V2UTK1-F1
#
_cell.length_a   1.000
_cell.length_b   1.000
_cell.length_c   1.000
_cell.angle_alpha   90.00
_cell.angle_beta   90.00
_cell.angle_gamma   90.00
#
_symmetry.space_group_name_H-M   'P 1'
#
loop_
_entity.id
_entity.type
_entity.pdbx_description
1 polymer ?
#
loop_
_entity_poly.entity_id
_entity_poly.type
_entity_poly.pdbx_seq_one_letter_code
_entity_poly.pdbx_strand_id
1 'polypeptide(L)'
;MTQILRYICLPAVFLAVTACKKDFLWNLEGMEPVSADWMFRDLKLPETYDYIELRMSYGPWEAMYHVQDSLGLKCDETIPDCFTRFDTLRTYRHSFHQGCLPGYCDHYLVTRQGNTIRTWVGLDELSSFLGPVDDSGDALLWVYANGYYFEAGNSRNSGVKRLNDDIFYMIALRMVKDCMPVQTDRFLLEVHRSGEIKILAQALHHQSGGCI
;
A
#
# COMPACT_ATOMS: atom_id res chain seq x y z
N MET A 1 -18.22 -56.99 2.93
CA MET A 1 -18.43 -57.52 1.55
C MET A 1 -18.99 -56.39 0.70
N THR A 2 -18.43 -55.91 -0.40
CA THR A 2 -17.17 -56.16 -1.12
C THR A 2 -17.07 -54.98 -2.10
N GLN A 3 -15.91 -54.30 -2.15
CA GLN A 3 -15.52 -53.38 -3.21
C GLN A 3 -15.52 -54.09 -4.58
N ILE A 4 -15.87 -53.38 -5.65
CA ILE A 4 -15.39 -53.73 -7.00
C ILE A 4 -14.84 -52.46 -7.64
N LEU A 5 -13.50 -52.31 -7.54
CA LEU A 5 -12.70 -51.53 -8.47
C LEU A 5 -12.70 -52.25 -9.82
N ARG A 6 -13.00 -51.52 -10.90
CA ARG A 6 -12.64 -51.94 -12.26
C ARG A 6 -11.41 -51.14 -12.70
N TYR A 7 -10.26 -51.80 -12.65
CA TYR A 7 -9.04 -51.37 -13.33
C TYR A 7 -9.15 -51.70 -14.81
N ILE A 8 -9.02 -50.68 -15.67
CA ILE A 8 -8.55 -50.85 -17.04
C ILE A 8 -7.23 -50.08 -17.11
N CYS A 9 -6.13 -50.79 -16.88
CA CYS A 9 -4.81 -50.35 -17.27
C CYS A 9 -4.61 -50.75 -18.73
N LEU A 10 -4.49 -49.77 -19.63
CA LEU A 10 -3.70 -49.92 -20.84
C LEU A 10 -2.50 -48.96 -20.76
N PRO A 11 -1.28 -49.41 -21.06
CA PRO A 11 -0.07 -48.65 -20.84
C PRO A 11 0.32 -47.89 -22.12
N ALA A 12 0.60 -46.59 -22.00
CA ALA A 12 1.67 -45.93 -22.76
C ALA A 12 1.74 -44.43 -22.45
N VAL A 13 2.88 -44.04 -21.87
CA VAL A 13 3.71 -42.91 -22.31
C VAL A 13 3.24 -41.50 -21.91
N PHE A 14 4.00 -40.95 -20.95
CA PHE A 14 4.19 -39.53 -20.63
C PHE A 14 2.91 -38.69 -20.42
N LEU A 15 2.27 -38.90 -19.27
CA LEU A 15 1.54 -37.83 -18.61
C LEU A 15 2.58 -36.79 -18.16
N ALA A 16 2.75 -35.75 -18.97
CA ALA A 16 3.22 -34.47 -18.48
C ALA A 16 2.36 -34.15 -17.25
N VAL A 17 2.98 -34.14 -16.07
CA VAL A 17 2.38 -33.57 -14.88
C VAL A 17 2.35 -32.08 -15.15
N THR A 18 1.36 -31.61 -15.91
CA THR A 18 0.95 -30.23 -15.87
C THR A 18 0.45 -30.07 -14.44
N ALA A 19 1.32 -29.57 -13.58
CA ALA A 19 0.91 -29.01 -12.32
C ALA A 19 -0.11 -27.93 -12.69
N CYS A 20 -1.40 -28.25 -12.59
CA CYS A 20 -2.44 -27.25 -12.55
C CYS A 20 -2.03 -26.34 -11.41
N LYS A 21 -1.46 -25.18 -11.75
CA LYS A 21 -1.25 -24.09 -10.81
C LYS A 21 -2.63 -23.85 -10.24
N LYS A 22 -2.84 -24.29 -9.01
CA LYS A 22 -4.10 -24.10 -8.32
C LYS A 22 -4.15 -22.60 -8.09
N ASP A 23 -4.78 -21.87 -9.01
CA ASP A 23 -5.08 -20.47 -8.79
C ASP A 23 -5.91 -20.45 -7.52
N PHE A 24 -5.28 -20.03 -6.44
CA PHE A 24 -5.91 -19.95 -5.14
C PHE A 24 -6.88 -18.79 -5.23
N LEU A 25 -8.13 -19.11 -5.58
CA LEU A 25 -9.20 -18.14 -5.73
C LEU A 25 -9.62 -17.69 -4.33
N TRP A 26 -9.11 -16.53 -3.91
CA TRP A 26 -9.64 -15.84 -2.74
C TRP A 26 -11.11 -15.52 -2.96
N ASN A 27 -11.91 -15.57 -1.91
CA ASN A 27 -13.26 -15.02 -1.98
C ASN A 27 -13.15 -13.48 -2.07
N LEU A 28 -13.38 -12.94 -3.25
CA LEU A 28 -13.32 -11.50 -3.54
C LEU A 28 -14.69 -10.82 -3.47
N GLU A 29 -15.73 -11.53 -3.03
CA GLU A 29 -17.08 -10.99 -2.97
C GLU A 29 -17.15 -9.78 -2.05
N GLY A 30 -17.64 -8.66 -2.60
CA GLY A 30 -17.75 -7.38 -1.90
C GLY A 30 -16.42 -6.61 -1.76
N MET A 31 -15.35 -7.02 -2.45
CA MET A 31 -14.13 -6.22 -2.56
C MET A 31 -14.32 -5.11 -3.59
N GLU A 32 -14.14 -3.87 -3.16
CA GLU A 32 -14.12 -2.72 -4.06
C GLU A 32 -12.71 -2.50 -4.59
N PRO A 33 -12.53 -2.15 -5.88
CA PRO A 33 -11.22 -1.81 -6.41
C PRO A 33 -10.68 -0.54 -5.73
N VAL A 34 -9.39 -0.52 -5.45
CA VAL A 34 -8.71 0.71 -5.03
C VAL A 34 -8.76 1.70 -6.20
N SER A 35 -9.19 2.94 -5.94
CA SER A 35 -9.27 3.98 -6.96
C SER A 35 -7.91 4.62 -7.25
N ALA A 36 -7.83 5.47 -8.27
CA ALA A 36 -6.59 6.19 -8.58
C ALA A 36 -6.26 7.28 -7.55
N ASP A 37 -7.29 7.86 -6.92
CA ASP A 37 -7.25 8.93 -5.91
C ASP A 37 -7.27 8.40 -4.46
N TRP A 38 -6.81 7.17 -4.25
CA TRP A 38 -7.02 6.44 -3.00
C TRP A 38 -6.33 7.05 -1.77
N MET A 39 -5.25 7.82 -1.95
CA MET A 39 -4.36 8.23 -0.86
C MET A 39 -5.03 9.10 0.18
N PHE A 40 -5.91 10.00 -0.26
CA PHE A 40 -6.65 10.91 0.62
C PHE A 40 -8.17 10.75 0.54
N ARG A 41 -8.64 9.73 -0.17
CA ARG A 41 -10.07 9.41 -0.26
C ARG A 41 -10.57 8.92 1.09
N ASP A 42 -11.58 9.60 1.63
CA ASP A 42 -12.28 9.25 2.87
C ASP A 42 -11.38 9.16 4.12
N LEU A 43 -10.24 9.88 4.15
CA LEU A 43 -9.42 9.98 5.37
C LEU A 43 -10.23 10.56 6.53
N LYS A 44 -10.12 9.93 7.70
CA LYS A 44 -10.82 10.36 8.91
C LYS A 44 -9.83 10.65 10.03
N LEU A 45 -9.29 11.86 10.00
CA LEU A 45 -8.23 12.28 10.90
C LEU A 45 -8.76 12.76 12.26
N PRO A 46 -8.02 12.51 13.37
CA PRO A 46 -8.38 12.97 14.71
C PRO A 46 -8.27 14.50 14.86
N GLU A 47 -7.42 15.13 14.04
CA GLU A 47 -7.24 16.57 13.96
C GLU A 47 -7.69 17.10 12.59
N THR A 48 -8.14 18.35 12.56
CA THR A 48 -8.43 19.04 11.31
C THR A 48 -7.17 19.71 10.76
N TYR A 49 -6.89 19.49 9.48
CA TYR A 49 -5.79 20.13 8.76
C TYR A 49 -6.34 20.99 7.63
N ASP A 50 -5.75 22.16 7.41
CA ASP A 50 -6.11 23.03 6.29
C ASP A 50 -5.52 22.52 4.97
N TYR A 51 -4.39 21.81 5.06
CA TYR A 51 -3.72 21.20 3.93
C TYR A 51 -2.94 19.95 4.33
N ILE A 52 -2.92 18.97 3.45
CA ILE A 52 -2.13 17.74 3.54
C ILE A 52 -1.56 17.46 2.16
N GLU A 53 -0.28 17.11 2.07
CA GLU A 53 0.31 16.59 0.84
C GLU A 53 1.20 15.38 1.13
N LEU A 54 1.10 14.37 0.26
CA LEU A 54 2.04 13.26 0.22
C LEU A 54 3.18 13.65 -0.70
N ARG A 55 4.40 13.65 -0.17
CA ARG A 55 5.60 13.91 -0.95
C ARG A 55 6.37 12.63 -1.17
N MET A 56 7.00 12.55 -2.33
CA MET A 56 8.07 11.62 -2.64
C MET A 56 9.33 12.43 -2.96
N SER A 57 10.43 12.20 -2.26
CA SER A 57 11.74 12.77 -2.58
C SER A 57 12.70 11.75 -3.16
N TYR A 58 13.57 12.21 -4.08
CA TYR A 58 14.56 11.38 -4.78
C TYR A 58 15.98 11.58 -4.26
N GLY A 59 16.50 10.63 -3.49
CA GLY A 59 17.92 10.50 -3.15
C GLY A 59 18.58 11.69 -2.42
N PRO A 60 19.89 11.63 -2.18
CA PRO A 60 20.64 12.69 -1.48
C PRO A 60 20.95 13.91 -2.35
N TRP A 61 20.92 13.71 -3.67
CA TRP A 61 21.57 14.61 -4.62
C TRP A 61 20.61 15.59 -5.27
N GLU A 62 19.32 15.24 -5.30
CA GLU A 62 18.27 16.10 -5.80
C GLU A 62 17.43 16.54 -4.62
N ALA A 63 17.50 17.83 -4.32
CA ALA A 63 16.62 18.44 -3.33
C ALA A 63 15.20 18.64 -3.91
N MET A 64 14.76 17.69 -4.74
CA MET A 64 13.51 17.69 -5.46
C MET A 64 12.56 16.71 -4.80
N TYR A 65 11.33 17.17 -4.59
CA TYR A 65 10.22 16.34 -4.18
C TYR A 65 9.11 16.48 -5.20
N HIS A 66 8.29 15.45 -5.31
CA HIS A 66 7.04 15.48 -6.06
C HIS A 66 5.90 15.33 -5.09
N VAL A 67 4.89 16.18 -5.24
CA VAL A 67 3.60 15.99 -4.57
C VAL A 67 2.87 14.88 -5.33
N GLN A 68 2.68 13.75 -4.67
CA GLN A 68 1.97 12.59 -5.22
C GLN A 68 0.46 12.82 -5.19
N ASP A 69 -0.02 13.38 -4.08
CA ASP A 69 -1.42 13.75 -3.88
C ASP A 69 -1.49 14.91 -2.87
N SER A 70 -2.62 15.61 -2.82
CA SER A 70 -2.88 16.64 -1.81
C SER A 70 -4.36 16.89 -1.54
N LEU A 71 -4.68 17.30 -0.32
CA LEU A 71 -6.02 17.67 0.12
C LEU A 71 -6.00 19.05 0.80
N GLY A 72 -6.96 19.91 0.45
CA GLY A 72 -7.14 21.23 1.06
C GLY A 72 -6.45 22.39 0.34
N LEU A 73 -6.30 23.53 1.02
CA LEU A 73 -5.68 24.74 0.48
C LEU A 73 -4.29 24.96 1.10
N LYS A 74 -3.24 24.80 0.28
CA LYS A 74 -1.84 24.85 0.75
C LYS A 74 -1.46 26.18 1.41
N CYS A 75 -1.79 27.29 0.74
CA CYS A 75 -1.41 28.63 1.15
C CYS A 75 -2.54 29.60 0.83
N ASP A 76 -2.63 30.65 1.63
CA ASP A 76 -3.48 31.81 1.42
C ASP A 76 -2.69 33.07 1.82
N GLU A 77 -3.25 34.24 1.55
CA GLU A 77 -2.58 35.54 1.76
C GLU A 77 -2.24 35.84 3.23
N THR A 78 -2.81 35.08 4.18
CA THR A 78 -2.60 35.30 5.62
C THR A 78 -1.32 34.66 6.15
N ILE A 79 -0.64 33.84 5.33
CA ILE A 79 0.57 33.10 5.73
C ILE A 79 1.79 33.61 4.95
N PRO A 80 2.64 34.44 5.58
CA PRO A 80 3.87 34.92 4.95
C PRO A 80 4.79 33.78 4.54
N ASP A 81 5.39 33.91 3.35
CA ASP A 81 6.39 32.99 2.78
C ASP A 81 5.94 31.52 2.75
N CYS A 82 4.63 31.26 2.72
CA CYS A 82 4.07 29.92 2.89
C CYS A 82 4.69 28.88 1.94
N PHE A 83 4.75 29.16 0.63
CA PHE A 83 5.35 28.26 -0.35
C PHE A 83 6.83 27.98 -0.06
N THR A 84 7.61 29.01 0.28
CA THR A 84 9.03 28.88 0.65
C THR A 84 9.19 28.00 1.89
N ARG A 85 8.33 28.17 2.91
CA ARG A 85 8.35 27.32 4.11
C ARG A 85 8.09 25.86 3.76
N PHE A 86 7.09 25.57 2.93
CA PHE A 86 6.85 24.21 2.43
C PHE A 86 8.06 23.66 1.65
N ASP A 87 8.69 24.46 0.80
CA ASP A 87 9.83 24.03 -0.02
C ASP A 87 11.07 23.69 0.80
N THR A 88 11.21 24.26 2.01
CA THR A 88 12.32 23.96 2.93
C THR A 88 12.13 22.65 3.72
N LEU A 89 10.90 22.12 3.80
CA LEU A 89 10.57 20.90 4.56
C LEU A 89 10.93 19.62 3.81
N ARG A 90 12.17 19.54 3.35
CA ARG A 90 12.70 18.37 2.65
C ARG A 90 13.25 17.40 3.67
N THR A 91 12.91 16.14 3.52
CA THR A 91 13.47 15.06 4.33
C THR A 91 14.38 14.22 3.45
N TYR A 92 15.43 13.65 4.04
CA TYR A 92 16.34 12.73 3.35
C TYR A 92 16.54 11.52 4.24
N ARG A 93 16.25 10.31 3.74
CA ARG A 93 16.26 9.05 4.50
C ARG A 93 15.35 9.03 5.73
N HIS A 94 14.39 9.95 5.80
CA HIS A 94 13.39 10.01 6.84
C HIS A 94 12.02 9.98 6.17
N SER A 95 11.44 8.78 6.08
CA SER A 95 10.18 8.47 5.42
C SER A 95 9.46 7.37 6.19
N PHE A 96 8.14 7.28 6.02
CA PHE A 96 7.41 6.09 6.48
C PHE A 96 7.37 5.00 5.42
N HIS A 97 7.65 5.32 4.16
CA HIS A 97 7.66 4.35 3.06
C HIS A 97 8.81 4.62 2.09
N GLN A 98 9.47 3.53 1.68
CA GLN A 98 10.53 3.54 0.67
C GLN A 98 10.04 2.85 -0.60
N GLY A 99 9.74 3.64 -1.63
CA GLY A 99 9.04 3.16 -2.83
C GLY A 99 9.93 2.65 -3.96
N CYS A 100 11.23 2.96 -3.95
CA CYS A 100 12.18 2.55 -5.00
C CYS A 100 13.39 1.87 -4.37
N LEU A 101 13.93 0.87 -5.05
CA LEU A 101 15.21 0.25 -4.69
C LEU A 101 16.39 1.02 -5.32
N PRO A 102 17.55 1.12 -4.64
CA PRO A 102 17.88 0.58 -3.32
C PRO A 102 17.53 1.53 -2.15
N GLY A 103 16.37 2.20 -2.18
CA GLY A 103 15.85 2.99 -1.05
C GLY A 103 16.01 4.50 -1.20
N TYR A 104 15.74 5.04 -2.40
CA TYR A 104 15.89 6.49 -2.68
C TYR A 104 14.59 7.24 -2.95
N CYS A 105 13.43 6.58 -2.87
CA CYS A 105 12.13 7.24 -2.98
C CYS A 105 11.48 7.28 -1.61
N ASP A 106 11.80 8.34 -0.88
CA ASP A 106 11.33 8.58 0.49
C ASP A 106 9.95 9.23 0.45
N HIS A 107 8.95 8.57 1.04
CA HIS A 107 7.58 9.08 1.13
C HIS A 107 7.24 9.56 2.54
N TYR A 108 6.71 10.78 2.62
CA TYR A 108 6.38 11.46 3.87
C TYR A 108 5.23 12.43 3.65
N LEU A 109 4.51 12.77 4.72
CA LEU A 109 3.44 13.75 4.66
C LEU A 109 3.96 15.12 5.09
N VAL A 110 3.37 16.17 4.52
CA VAL A 110 3.49 17.53 5.01
C VAL A 110 2.09 18.09 5.22
N THR A 111 1.83 18.66 6.39
CA THR A 111 0.51 19.17 6.77
C THR A 111 0.58 20.61 7.22
N ARG A 112 -0.51 21.35 7.02
CA ARG A 112 -0.73 22.69 7.56
C ARG A 112 -1.92 22.73 8.49
N GLN A 113 -1.76 23.41 9.62
CA GLN A 113 -2.83 23.80 10.52
C GLN A 113 -2.56 25.25 10.98
N GLY A 114 -3.35 26.19 10.49
CA GLY A 114 -3.09 27.62 10.57
C GLY A 114 -1.69 27.96 10.03
N ASN A 115 -0.89 28.65 10.86
CA ASN A 115 0.49 29.00 10.53
C ASN A 115 1.51 27.88 10.81
N THR A 116 1.09 26.74 11.35
CA THR A 116 1.97 25.61 11.66
C THR A 116 2.04 24.68 10.46
N ILE A 117 3.27 24.35 10.04
CA ILE A 117 3.54 23.36 8.99
C ILE A 117 4.40 22.27 9.62
N ARG A 118 4.05 21.00 9.40
CA ARG A 118 4.71 19.85 10.01
C ARG A 118 4.98 18.77 8.97
N THR A 119 6.11 18.09 9.11
CA THR A 119 6.43 16.84 8.40
C THR A 119 6.09 15.65 9.27
N TRP A 120 5.55 14.59 8.67
CA TRP A 120 5.31 13.31 9.34
C TRP A 120 6.17 12.24 8.67
N VAL A 121 7.15 11.76 9.42
CA VAL A 121 8.16 10.80 8.95
C VAL A 121 8.14 9.57 9.83
N GLY A 122 8.21 8.39 9.21
CA GLY A 122 8.17 7.12 9.94
C GLY A 122 6.78 6.69 10.37
N LEU A 123 6.68 5.41 10.74
CA LEU A 123 5.40 4.76 11.03
C LEU A 123 4.75 5.27 12.33
N ASP A 124 5.53 5.58 13.37
CA ASP A 124 5.00 6.05 14.65
C ASP A 124 4.35 7.44 14.53
N GLU A 125 4.99 8.34 13.77
CA GLU A 125 4.42 9.66 13.48
C GLU A 125 3.19 9.55 12.60
N LEU A 126 3.22 8.69 11.58
CA LEU A 126 2.05 8.46 10.73
C LEU A 126 0.89 7.84 11.51
N SER A 127 1.15 6.91 12.42
CA SER A 127 0.14 6.33 13.30
C SER A 127 -0.46 7.39 14.22
N SER A 128 0.37 8.31 14.73
CA SER A 128 -0.11 9.44 15.54
C SER A 128 -0.97 10.42 14.72
N PHE A 129 -0.61 10.64 13.45
CA PHE A 129 -1.36 11.49 12.52
C PHE A 129 -2.72 10.89 12.13
N LEU A 130 -2.74 9.60 11.79
CA LEU A 130 -3.96 8.89 11.41
C LEU A 130 -4.88 8.65 12.62
N GLY A 131 -4.31 8.43 13.80
CA GLY A 131 -5.06 7.87 14.92
C GLY A 131 -5.49 6.42 14.63
N PRO A 132 -6.65 5.97 15.13
CA PRO A 132 -7.22 4.68 14.77
C PRO A 132 -7.53 4.57 13.27
N VAL A 133 -7.35 3.37 12.70
CA VAL A 133 -7.72 3.08 11.31
C VAL A 133 -9.23 2.93 11.23
N ASP A 134 -9.93 4.06 11.07
CA ASP A 134 -11.38 4.12 11.14
C ASP A 134 -12.03 3.97 9.77
N ASP A 135 -11.38 4.43 8.69
CA ASP A 135 -11.86 4.36 7.31
C ASP A 135 -10.90 3.64 6.33
N SER A 136 -11.42 3.33 5.15
CA SER A 136 -10.70 2.73 4.04
C SER A 136 -9.50 3.58 3.61
N GLY A 137 -9.63 4.91 3.59
CA GLY A 137 -8.51 5.83 3.32
C GLY A 137 -7.37 5.65 4.33
N ASP A 138 -7.72 5.60 5.63
CA ASP A 138 -6.74 5.38 6.70
C ASP A 138 -6.04 4.03 6.53
N ALA A 139 -6.82 2.98 6.23
CA ALA A 139 -6.31 1.62 6.03
C ALA A 139 -5.37 1.53 4.83
N LEU A 140 -5.73 2.19 3.72
CA LEU A 140 -4.91 2.25 2.51
C LEU A 140 -3.58 2.97 2.77
N LEU A 141 -3.61 4.15 3.39
CA LEU A 141 -2.39 4.89 3.70
C LEU A 141 -1.50 4.14 4.70
N TRP A 142 -2.11 3.49 5.70
CA TRP A 142 -1.39 2.68 6.66
C TRP A 142 -0.73 1.43 6.05
N VAL A 143 -1.46 0.70 5.20
CA VAL A 143 -0.91 -0.47 4.48
C VAL A 143 0.18 -0.03 3.51
N TYR A 144 0.01 1.09 2.81
CA TYR A 144 1.04 1.66 1.96
C TYR A 144 2.31 1.97 2.76
N ALA A 145 2.17 2.65 3.90
CA ALA A 145 3.29 2.94 4.78
C ALA A 145 4.05 1.69 5.23
N ASN A 146 3.35 0.56 5.41
CA ASN A 146 3.94 -0.73 5.77
C ASN A 146 4.60 -1.48 4.58
N GLY A 147 4.89 -0.79 3.48
CA GLY A 147 5.69 -1.30 2.36
C GLY A 147 4.88 -2.05 1.30
N TYR A 148 3.56 -1.97 1.34
CA TYR A 148 2.69 -2.48 0.30
C TYR A 148 2.36 -1.37 -0.71
N TYR A 149 1.82 -1.74 -1.87
CA TYR A 149 1.34 -0.81 -2.89
C TYR A 149 0.10 -1.36 -3.59
N PHE A 150 -0.57 -0.49 -4.35
CA PHE A 150 -1.85 -0.77 -4.97
C PHE A 150 -1.83 -0.50 -6.48
N GLU A 151 -2.53 -1.36 -7.23
CA GLU A 151 -2.90 -1.15 -8.62
C GLU A 151 -4.33 -0.60 -8.71
N ALA A 152 -4.47 0.64 -9.18
CA ALA A 152 -5.78 1.26 -9.32
C ALA A 152 -6.68 0.49 -10.31
N GLY A 153 -7.97 0.39 -9.98
CA GLY A 153 -9.01 -0.12 -10.88
C GLY A 153 -9.06 -1.64 -11.05
N ASN A 154 -8.23 -2.41 -10.34
CA ASN A 154 -8.19 -3.87 -10.44
C ASN A 154 -8.36 -4.56 -9.08
N SER A 155 -9.61 -4.86 -8.70
CA SER A 155 -9.94 -5.52 -7.43
C SER A 155 -9.33 -6.92 -7.26
N ARG A 156 -8.82 -7.56 -8.33
CA ARG A 156 -8.07 -8.83 -8.19
C ARG A 156 -6.64 -8.61 -7.69
N ASN A 157 -6.05 -7.44 -7.90
CA ASN A 157 -4.68 -7.13 -7.50
C ASN A 157 -4.63 -6.10 -6.37
N SER A 158 -5.67 -5.28 -6.24
CA SER A 158 -5.81 -4.29 -5.17
C SER A 158 -7.26 -3.99 -4.91
N GLY A 159 -7.72 -4.30 -3.71
CA GLY A 159 -9.10 -4.08 -3.31
C GLY A 159 -9.22 -3.90 -1.81
N VAL A 160 -10.30 -3.25 -1.39
CA VAL A 160 -10.63 -3.01 0.01
C VAL A 160 -12.07 -3.43 0.26
N LYS A 161 -12.29 -4.00 1.43
CA LYS A 161 -13.61 -4.36 1.94
C LYS A 161 -13.63 -4.09 3.43
N ARG A 162 -14.54 -3.23 3.88
CA ARG A 162 -14.84 -3.12 5.31
C ARG A 162 -15.62 -4.38 5.74
N LEU A 163 -15.10 -5.09 6.74
CA LEU A 163 -15.81 -6.24 7.33
C LEU A 163 -16.76 -5.79 8.44
N ASN A 164 -16.29 -4.86 9.28
CA ASN A 164 -17.05 -4.20 10.35
C ASN A 164 -16.33 -2.89 10.73
N ASP A 165 -16.72 -2.25 11.83
CA ASP A 165 -16.15 -0.98 12.28
C ASP A 165 -14.66 -1.07 12.65
N ASP A 166 -14.16 -2.27 12.97
CA ASP A 166 -12.80 -2.47 13.47
C ASP A 166 -11.86 -3.19 12.48
N ILE A 167 -12.38 -3.75 11.38
CA ILE A 167 -11.62 -4.64 10.50
C ILE A 167 -11.87 -4.33 9.02
N PHE A 168 -10.77 -4.21 8.27
CA PHE A 168 -10.74 -4.20 6.82
C PHE A 168 -10.04 -5.44 6.27
N TYR A 169 -10.60 -6.00 5.20
CA TYR A 169 -9.88 -6.91 4.32
C TYR A 169 -9.34 -6.14 3.12
N MET A 170 -8.08 -6.39 2.82
CA MET A 170 -7.38 -5.69 1.76
C MET A 170 -6.58 -6.65 0.91
N ILE A 171 -6.57 -6.39 -0.39
CA ILE A 171 -5.63 -6.99 -1.31
C ILE A 171 -4.59 -5.93 -1.63
N ALA A 172 -3.33 -6.27 -1.46
CA ALA A 172 -2.22 -5.38 -1.76
C ALA A 172 -1.06 -6.16 -2.37
N LEU A 173 -0.17 -5.44 -3.05
CA LEU A 173 1.04 -5.99 -3.63
C LEU A 173 2.25 -5.59 -2.80
N ARG A 174 3.27 -6.45 -2.76
CA ARG A 174 4.56 -6.12 -2.16
C ARG A 174 5.66 -6.87 -2.86
N MET A 175 6.77 -6.17 -3.12
CA MET A 175 8.00 -6.81 -3.56
C MET A 175 8.60 -7.58 -2.39
N VAL A 176 8.84 -8.87 -2.59
CA VAL A 176 9.39 -9.79 -1.59
C VAL A 176 10.81 -10.23 -1.91
N LYS A 177 11.24 -10.07 -3.16
CA LYS A 177 12.63 -10.27 -3.62
C LYS A 177 12.97 -9.24 -4.68
N ASP A 178 14.19 -8.74 -4.63
CA ASP A 178 14.73 -7.71 -5.52
C ASP A 178 15.80 -8.25 -6.48
N CYS A 179 16.23 -9.50 -6.32
CA CYS A 179 17.30 -10.07 -7.14
C CYS A 179 17.15 -11.59 -7.32
N MET A 180 17.17 -12.01 -8.60
CA MET A 180 17.23 -13.39 -9.08
C MET A 180 16.35 -14.39 -8.29
N PRO A 181 15.02 -14.31 -8.40
CA PRO A 181 14.24 -13.38 -9.23
C PRO A 181 13.84 -12.10 -8.50
N VAL A 182 13.52 -11.05 -9.25
CA VAL A 182 12.62 -10.02 -8.74
C VAL A 182 11.24 -10.65 -8.61
N GLN A 183 10.63 -10.50 -7.43
CA GLN A 183 9.35 -11.13 -7.12
C GLN A 183 8.45 -10.16 -6.39
N THR A 184 7.25 -9.97 -6.95
CA THR A 184 6.13 -9.33 -6.28
C THR A 184 5.11 -10.40 -5.94
N ASP A 185 4.67 -10.38 -4.69
CA ASP A 185 3.56 -11.19 -4.23
C ASP A 185 2.34 -10.31 -3.99
N ARG A 186 1.17 -10.93 -4.15
CA ARG A 186 -0.12 -10.40 -3.76
C ARG A 186 -0.47 -10.96 -2.40
N PHE A 187 -1.00 -10.12 -1.52
CA PHE A 187 -1.37 -10.45 -0.16
C PHE A 187 -2.85 -10.19 0.07
N LEU A 188 -3.52 -11.09 0.80
CA LEU A 188 -4.78 -10.81 1.47
C LEU A 188 -4.45 -10.44 2.92
N LEU A 189 -4.76 -9.20 3.28
CA LEU A 189 -4.48 -8.61 4.58
C LEU A 189 -5.77 -8.44 5.37
N GLU A 190 -5.69 -8.66 6.67
CA GLU A 190 -6.66 -8.20 7.65
C GLU A 190 -6.03 -7.03 8.41
N VAL A 191 -6.64 -5.86 8.30
CA VAL A 191 -6.17 -4.63 8.94
C VAL A 191 -7.14 -4.28 10.05
N HIS A 192 -6.63 -4.25 11.27
CA HIS A 192 -7.39 -3.86 12.46
C HIS A 192 -7.34 -2.36 12.64
N ARG A 193 -8.36 -1.82 13.29
CA ARG A 193 -8.46 -0.42 13.71
C ARG A 193 -7.29 0.06 14.58
N SER A 194 -6.64 -0.85 15.29
CA SER A 194 -5.42 -0.59 16.05
C SER A 194 -4.18 -0.33 15.18
N GLY A 195 -4.26 -0.56 13.87
CA GLY A 195 -3.12 -0.58 12.95
C GLY A 195 -2.44 -1.95 12.85
N GLU A 196 -2.90 -2.98 13.54
CA GLU A 196 -2.36 -4.33 13.36
C GLU A 196 -2.69 -4.86 11.95
N ILE A 197 -1.67 -5.30 11.20
CA ILE A 197 -1.83 -5.93 9.89
C ILE A 197 -1.49 -7.42 10.02
N LYS A 198 -2.48 -8.28 9.73
CA LYS A 198 -2.31 -9.74 9.65
C LYS A 198 -2.34 -10.20 8.21
N ILE A 199 -1.41 -11.07 7.83
CA ILE A 199 -1.41 -11.71 6.52
C ILE A 199 -2.29 -12.96 6.59
N LEU A 200 -3.42 -12.95 5.88
CA LEU A 200 -4.34 -14.09 5.79
C LEU A 200 -3.93 -15.05 4.67
N ALA A 201 -3.43 -14.51 3.56
CA ALA A 201 -2.94 -15.30 2.43
C ALA A 201 -1.91 -14.53 1.61
N GLN A 202 -1.09 -15.29 0.87
CA GLN A 202 -0.06 -14.77 -0.03
C GLN A 202 -0.05 -15.62 -1.30
N ALA A 203 0.11 -14.98 -2.45
CA ALA A 203 0.22 -15.65 -3.74
C ALA A 203 1.22 -14.92 -4.63
N LEU A 204 1.95 -15.67 -5.46
CA LEU A 204 2.81 -15.07 -6.46
C LEU A 204 1.99 -14.22 -7.43
N HIS A 205 2.34 -12.95 -7.58
CA HIS A 205 1.73 -12.04 -8.54
C HIS A 205 2.58 -11.91 -9.79
N HIS A 206 3.85 -11.58 -9.63
CA HIS A 206 4.79 -11.38 -10.73
C HIS A 206 6.18 -11.89 -10.35
N GLN A 207 6.87 -12.46 -11.33
CA GLN A 207 8.26 -12.88 -11.20
C GLN A 207 8.98 -12.61 -12.52
N SER A 208 10.18 -12.02 -12.42
CA SER A 208 11.07 -11.83 -13.57
C SER A 208 12.51 -12.18 -13.20
N GLY A 209 13.27 -12.63 -14.19
CA GLY A 209 14.72 -12.80 -14.04
C GLY A 209 15.40 -11.43 -14.03
N GLY A 210 16.40 -11.24 -13.18
CA GLY A 210 17.14 -9.98 -13.04
C GLY A 210 17.22 -9.50 -11.60
N CYS A 211 17.78 -8.31 -11.41
CA CYS A 211 17.86 -7.59 -10.13
C CYS A 211 17.52 -6.12 -10.35
N ILE A 212 17.00 -5.46 -9.32
CA ILE A 212 16.69 -4.02 -9.30
C ILE A 212 17.66 -3.30 -8.36
#